data_AF-A0A9E3HYM7-F1
#
_entry.id   AF-A0A9E3HYM7-F1
#
_cell.length_a   1.000
_cell.length_b   1.000
_cell.length_c   1.000
_cell.angle_alpha   90.00
_cell.angle_beta   90.00
_cell.angle_gamma   90.00
#
_symmetry.space_group_name_H-M   'P 1'
#
loop_
_entity.id
_entity.type
_entity.pdbx_description
1 polymer ?
#
loop_
_entity_poly.entity_id
_entity_poly.type
_entity_poly.pdbx_seq_one_letter_code
_entity_poly.pdbx_strand_id
1 'polypeptide(L)'
;MRRKQYSIDFFKGYRKMTVLQRIFLILLCVCFISGCYEDEAEITLNSDGSGTLKQKLVLSERLIVSASNGGGSERTPPATKEKVLEQIGQAIDVTSIKQTDLPDGGRIIQFEGAFSSAEQFFLSEFCRDTLKLRIAPAGEGKAAIYCDMEQSGDGGPSLTQLYGMAKGLYIRRTVHLPTDVEKTNGYWDKAKNTVSWATDLRDKAGLAKTKLFIESRDKGSGFAVFNASGLKFSLPLKVTALPEKAIEEKKVQKDSAGLAAEVAWISVQRAKKIDGTDIAKQSYTEIGIELSWNVGHRPIRHNKPVLQSLLDDLNNDLVTSEEPSVFQGKISEHQKKKEFKLKEKAPSKNARKLKNLEGYVEVITDVVKELVVLENIQELVGQESTRNPVLDKLNFRIKSLKGTTLKIEINGGNKRITSLYMTKEDGSKVKKRGGMGWGNEYSYNFDEDISKLNKCELEVVVSESTVKVPFSREEILLP
;
A
#
# COMPACT_ATOMS: atom_id res chain seq x y z
N MET A 1 -40.89 1.30 -52.75
CA MET A 1 -39.83 0.28 -52.94
C MET A 1 -38.49 0.84 -52.46
N ARG A 2 -37.69 -0.01 -51.80
CA ARG A 2 -36.32 0.19 -51.26
C ARG A 2 -36.18 1.05 -49.99
N ARG A 3 -36.34 0.40 -48.82
CA ARG A 3 -35.56 0.73 -47.61
C ARG A 3 -34.40 -0.26 -47.54
N LYS A 4 -33.16 0.24 -47.53
CA LYS A 4 -31.97 -0.55 -47.22
C LYS A 4 -31.95 -0.82 -45.72
N GLN A 5 -31.90 -2.10 -45.38
CA GLN A 5 -31.74 -2.60 -44.03
C GLN A 5 -30.24 -2.76 -43.79
N TYR A 6 -29.65 -1.91 -42.94
CA TYR A 6 -28.31 -2.17 -42.42
C TYR A 6 -28.47 -2.98 -41.14
N SER A 7 -28.20 -4.28 -41.25
CA SER A 7 -27.99 -5.17 -40.11
C SER A 7 -26.70 -4.76 -39.39
N ILE A 8 -26.85 -4.35 -38.14
CA ILE A 8 -25.73 -4.13 -37.23
C ILE A 8 -25.32 -5.51 -36.68
N ASP A 9 -24.30 -6.12 -37.27
CA ASP A 9 -23.55 -7.23 -36.66
C ASP A 9 -22.62 -6.64 -35.57
N PHE A 10 -23.13 -6.47 -34.34
CA PHE A 10 -22.34 -5.92 -33.21
C PHE A 10 -21.78 -6.97 -32.25
N PHE A 11 -21.85 -8.26 -32.56
CA PHE A 11 -21.38 -9.30 -31.64
C PHE A 11 -20.48 -10.34 -32.32
N LYS A 12 -19.21 -9.97 -32.50
CA LYS A 12 -18.08 -10.91 -32.54
C LYS A 12 -16.77 -10.14 -32.37
N GLY A 13 -16.41 -9.88 -31.11
CA GLY A 13 -15.17 -9.13 -30.83
C GLY A 13 -14.85 -8.83 -29.36
N TYR A 14 -15.36 -9.57 -28.37
CA TYR A 14 -14.90 -9.39 -26.98
C TYR A 14 -13.63 -10.21 -26.70
N ARG A 15 -12.50 -9.74 -27.24
CA ARG A 15 -11.15 -10.21 -26.86
C ARG A 15 -10.38 -9.02 -26.27
N LYS A 16 -10.07 -9.15 -24.97
CA LYS A 16 -9.14 -8.32 -24.18
C LYS A 16 -9.53 -6.83 -24.02
N MET A 17 -10.34 -6.53 -23.01
CA MET A 17 -10.24 -5.23 -22.33
C MET A 17 -8.80 -5.09 -21.81
N THR A 18 -8.07 -4.10 -22.33
CA THR A 18 -6.69 -3.82 -21.95
C THR A 18 -6.65 -3.30 -20.50
N VAL A 19 -5.52 -3.56 -19.83
CA VAL A 19 -5.23 -3.18 -18.44
C VAL A 19 -5.49 -1.68 -18.18
N LEU A 20 -5.38 -0.82 -19.20
CA LEU A 20 -5.72 0.61 -19.15
C LEU A 20 -7.18 0.90 -18.75
N GLN A 21 -8.16 0.15 -19.27
CA GLN A 21 -9.57 0.36 -18.92
C GLN A 21 -9.90 -0.08 -17.49
N ARG A 22 -9.05 -0.92 -16.87
CA ARG A 22 -9.21 -1.40 -15.48
C ARG A 22 -8.64 -0.43 -14.45
N ILE A 23 -7.59 0.31 -14.80
CA ILE A 23 -7.01 1.39 -13.98
C ILE A 23 -7.96 2.59 -13.94
N PHE A 24 -8.62 2.88 -15.07
CA PHE A 24 -9.59 3.97 -15.20
C PHE A 24 -10.78 3.85 -14.24
N LEU A 25 -11.24 2.62 -13.95
CA LEU A 25 -12.38 2.39 -13.03
C LEU A 25 -11.99 2.53 -11.54
N ILE A 26 -10.73 2.27 -11.19
CA ILE A 26 -10.21 2.31 -9.81
C ILE A 26 -9.99 3.77 -9.35
N LEU A 27 -9.51 4.62 -10.26
CA LEU A 27 -9.50 6.07 -10.04
C LEU A 27 -10.92 6.65 -10.05
N LEU A 28 -11.84 6.08 -10.82
CA LEU A 28 -13.27 6.40 -10.71
C LEU A 28 -13.83 6.12 -9.29
N CYS A 29 -13.44 5.05 -8.60
CA CYS A 29 -14.00 4.74 -7.28
C CYS A 29 -13.46 5.62 -6.13
N VAL A 30 -12.22 6.12 -6.21
CA VAL A 30 -11.69 7.09 -5.23
C VAL A 30 -12.09 8.53 -5.60
N CYS A 31 -12.17 8.84 -6.89
CA CYS A 31 -12.48 10.18 -7.39
C CYS A 31 -13.99 10.46 -7.58
N PHE A 32 -14.89 9.48 -7.45
CA PHE A 32 -16.34 9.74 -7.46
C PHE A 32 -16.90 10.20 -6.09
N ILE A 33 -16.07 10.30 -5.05
CA ILE A 33 -16.50 10.51 -3.64
C ILE A 33 -15.97 11.82 -3.04
N SER A 34 -15.64 12.84 -3.85
CA SER A 34 -15.08 14.09 -3.32
C SER A 34 -16.11 14.92 -2.55
N GLY A 35 -16.08 14.80 -1.22
CA GLY A 35 -16.03 15.98 -0.37
C GLY A 35 -14.57 16.30 -0.02
N CYS A 36 -14.35 17.41 0.69
CA CYS A 36 -13.01 17.85 1.10
C CYS A 36 -12.27 16.74 1.87
N TYR A 37 -11.01 16.50 1.50
CA TYR A 37 -10.07 15.66 2.25
C TYR A 37 -8.80 16.46 2.49
N GLU A 38 -8.49 16.73 3.76
CA GLU A 38 -7.23 17.36 4.16
C GLU A 38 -6.40 16.39 4.99
N ASP A 39 -5.11 16.31 4.69
CA ASP A 39 -4.14 15.54 5.45
C ASP A 39 -2.85 16.36 5.60
N GLU A 40 -2.70 16.95 6.78
CA GLU A 40 -1.55 17.76 7.15
C GLU A 40 -0.73 17.03 8.20
N ALA A 41 0.50 16.65 7.88
CA ALA A 41 1.44 16.06 8.82
C ALA A 41 2.68 16.95 9.00
N GLU A 42 3.10 17.12 10.24
CA GLU A 42 4.24 17.92 10.66
C GLU A 42 5.15 17.06 11.55
N ILE A 43 6.37 16.82 11.06
CA ILE A 43 7.37 15.96 11.68
C ILE A 43 8.51 16.84 12.17
N THR A 44 8.95 16.65 13.40
CA THR A 44 10.21 17.23 13.91
C THR A 44 11.21 16.10 14.12
N LEU A 45 12.36 16.17 13.46
CA LEU A 45 13.45 15.22 13.65
C LEU A 45 14.58 15.88 14.45
N ASN A 46 14.96 15.27 15.57
CA ASN A 46 16.08 15.70 16.40
C ASN A 46 17.38 15.02 15.96
N SER A 47 18.51 15.62 16.34
CA SER A 47 19.86 15.10 16.03
C SER A 47 20.14 13.73 16.65
N ASP A 48 19.52 13.41 17.78
CA ASP A 48 19.63 12.11 18.44
C ASP A 48 18.78 11.00 17.81
N GLY A 49 17.96 11.34 16.81
CA GLY A 49 17.04 10.41 16.14
C GLY A 49 15.67 10.33 16.79
N SER A 50 15.43 11.01 17.90
CA SER A 50 14.07 11.19 18.44
C SER A 50 13.31 12.24 17.63
N GLY A 51 12.01 12.38 17.89
CA GLY A 51 11.22 13.41 17.26
C GLY A 51 9.75 13.41 17.63
N THR A 52 9.00 14.30 17.00
CA THR A 52 7.56 14.45 17.19
C THR A 52 6.81 14.42 15.87
N LEU A 53 5.55 13.98 15.92
CA LEU A 53 4.63 14.01 14.81
C LEU A 53 3.32 14.65 15.27
N LYS A 54 2.85 15.62 14.50
CA LYS A 54 1.50 16.16 14.56
C LYS A 54 0.80 15.87 13.25
N GLN A 55 -0.43 15.36 13.30
CA GLN A 55 -1.21 15.16 12.09
C GLN A 55 -2.66 15.63 12.29
N LYS A 56 -3.21 16.26 11.25
CA LYS A 56 -4.60 16.68 11.14
C LYS A 56 -5.19 16.08 9.88
N LEU A 57 -6.23 15.27 10.07
CA LEU A 57 -7.07 14.71 9.02
C LEU A 57 -8.43 15.41 9.04
N VAL A 58 -8.88 15.93 7.90
CA VAL A 58 -10.23 16.45 7.70
C VAL A 58 -10.91 15.59 6.66
N LEU A 59 -12.03 15.00 7.03
CA LEU A 59 -12.75 14.02 6.24
C LEU A 59 -14.17 14.54 6.00
N SER A 60 -14.62 14.54 4.76
CA SER A 60 -16.03 14.81 4.44
C SER A 60 -16.96 13.67 4.85
N GLU A 61 -18.23 13.99 5.09
CA GLU A 61 -19.30 13.01 5.34
C GLU A 61 -19.28 11.88 4.31
N ARG A 62 -19.15 12.22 3.02
CA ARG A 62 -19.12 11.23 1.91
C ARG A 62 -17.98 10.24 2.05
N LEU A 63 -16.80 10.71 2.45
CA LEU A 63 -15.63 9.86 2.66
C LEU A 63 -15.82 8.96 3.89
N ILE A 64 -16.41 9.49 4.96
CA ILE A 64 -16.74 8.73 6.18
C ILE A 64 -17.75 7.63 5.87
N VAL A 65 -18.84 7.95 5.18
CA VAL A 65 -19.88 7.00 4.77
C VAL A 65 -19.32 5.92 3.84
N SER A 66 -18.44 6.30 2.90
CA SER A 66 -17.76 5.32 2.04
C SER A 66 -16.82 4.41 2.83
N ALA A 67 -16.15 4.94 3.86
CA ALA A 67 -15.25 4.16 4.70
C ALA A 67 -16.00 3.23 5.67
N SER A 68 -17.24 3.57 6.05
CA SER A 68 -18.11 2.76 6.92
C SER A 68 -18.89 1.69 6.17
N ASN A 69 -19.26 1.94 4.91
CA ASN A 69 -20.07 1.01 4.11
C ASN A 69 -19.27 -0.12 3.44
N GLY A 70 -18.06 -0.41 3.94
CA GLY A 70 -17.21 -1.54 3.52
C GLY A 70 -16.64 -1.48 2.08
N GLY A 71 -17.04 -0.48 1.28
CA GLY A 71 -16.47 -0.15 -0.04
C GLY A 71 -15.08 0.49 -0.02
N GLY A 72 -14.50 0.74 1.16
CA GLY A 72 -13.15 1.26 1.29
C GLY A 72 -12.09 0.18 1.01
N SER A 73 -11.19 0.43 0.06
CA SER A 73 -9.95 -0.34 -0.06
C SER A 73 -9.05 -0.12 1.16
N GLU A 74 -8.04 -0.97 1.39
CA GLU A 74 -6.97 -0.74 2.40
C GLU A 74 -6.29 0.64 2.27
N ARG A 75 -6.54 1.37 1.18
CA ARG A 75 -6.00 2.70 0.85
C ARG A 75 -6.95 3.86 1.14
N THR A 76 -8.13 3.61 1.70
CA THR A 76 -9.05 4.68 2.11
C THR A 76 -8.54 5.32 3.42
N PRO A 77 -8.52 6.66 3.54
CA PRO A 77 -8.06 7.32 4.77
C PRO A 77 -8.82 6.83 6.01
N PRO A 78 -8.14 6.69 7.16
CA PRO A 78 -8.77 6.18 8.39
C PRO A 78 -9.86 7.15 8.88
N ALA A 79 -11.09 6.66 8.95
CA ALA A 79 -12.25 7.47 9.29
C ALA A 79 -12.57 7.57 10.80
N THR A 80 -11.82 6.86 11.65
CA THR A 80 -12.02 6.86 13.11
C THR A 80 -10.67 6.92 13.83
N LYS A 81 -10.68 7.43 15.06
CA LYS A 81 -9.48 7.45 15.91
C LYS A 81 -8.87 6.06 16.15
N GLU A 82 -9.70 5.03 16.26
CA GLU A 82 -9.24 3.64 16.48
C GLU A 82 -8.46 3.13 15.26
N LYS A 83 -8.95 3.38 14.05
CA LYS A 83 -8.24 3.02 12.81
C LYS A 83 -6.95 3.81 12.64
N VAL A 84 -6.93 5.08 13.07
CA VAL A 84 -5.70 5.88 13.08
C VAL A 84 -4.66 5.25 14.02
N LEU A 85 -5.06 4.87 15.23
CA LEU A 85 -4.16 4.21 16.19
C LEU A 85 -3.68 2.84 15.69
N GLU A 86 -4.55 2.07 15.05
CA GLU A 86 -4.18 0.80 14.41
C GLU A 86 -3.14 1.00 13.31
N GLN A 87 -3.32 2.00 12.45
CA GLN A 87 -2.35 2.33 11.38
C GLN A 87 -1.02 2.85 11.92
N ILE A 88 -1.04 3.65 12.99
CA ILE A 88 0.17 4.13 13.66
C ILE A 88 0.95 2.95 14.26
N GLY A 89 0.24 2.00 14.87
CA GLY A 89 0.83 0.85 15.55
C GLY A 89 1.83 1.28 16.60
N GLN A 90 3.07 0.77 16.50
CA GLN A 90 4.18 1.12 17.38
C GLN A 90 5.09 2.21 16.80
N ALA A 91 4.71 2.90 15.72
CA ALA A 91 5.59 3.87 15.06
C ALA A 91 5.90 5.10 15.93
N ILE A 92 4.95 5.51 16.77
CA ILE A 92 5.05 6.63 17.70
C ILE A 92 4.32 6.30 19.00
N ASP A 93 4.77 6.89 20.10
CA ASP A 93 4.04 6.98 21.36
C ASP A 93 3.05 8.15 21.26
N VAL A 94 1.77 7.84 21.03
CA VAL A 94 0.70 8.85 20.87
C VAL A 94 0.40 9.52 22.20
N THR A 95 0.66 10.83 22.29
CA THR A 95 0.45 11.64 23.50
C THR A 95 -0.95 12.25 23.53
N SER A 96 -1.53 12.56 22.37
CA SER A 96 -2.90 13.05 22.28
C SER A 96 -3.56 12.61 20.98
N ILE A 97 -4.85 12.31 21.04
CA ILE A 97 -5.70 12.09 19.88
C ILE A 97 -7.09 12.64 20.15
N LYS A 98 -7.60 13.47 19.24
CA LYS A 98 -8.91 14.11 19.32
C LYS A 98 -9.67 13.85 18.03
N GLN A 99 -10.92 13.42 18.17
CA GLN A 99 -11.89 13.32 17.08
C GLN A 99 -13.00 14.34 17.32
N THR A 100 -13.31 15.13 16.30
CA THR A 100 -14.38 16.15 16.33
C THR A 100 -15.29 15.92 15.13
N ASP A 101 -16.55 15.60 15.37
CA ASP A 101 -17.57 15.54 14.31
C ASP A 101 -18.05 16.95 13.99
N LEU A 102 -18.22 17.24 12.70
CA LEU A 102 -18.63 18.53 12.18
C LEU A 102 -20.15 18.55 11.92
N PRO A 103 -20.79 19.74 11.95
CA PRO A 103 -22.23 19.86 11.71
C PRO A 103 -22.69 19.39 10.32
N ASP A 104 -21.79 19.38 9.34
CA ASP A 104 -22.03 18.92 7.97
C ASP A 104 -21.83 17.40 7.81
N GLY A 105 -21.70 16.66 8.91
CA GLY A 105 -21.41 15.23 8.91
C GLY A 105 -19.94 14.89 8.62
N GLY A 106 -19.09 15.88 8.41
CA GLY A 106 -17.64 15.71 8.31
C GLY A 106 -16.99 15.36 9.65
N ARG A 107 -15.69 15.06 9.63
CA ARG A 107 -14.91 14.71 10.81
C ARG A 107 -13.50 15.24 10.74
N ILE A 108 -13.01 15.74 11.85
CA ILE A 108 -11.62 16.12 12.05
C ILE A 108 -10.99 15.14 13.04
N ILE A 109 -9.88 14.53 12.66
CA ILE A 109 -9.04 13.73 13.56
C ILE A 109 -7.69 14.41 13.67
N GLN A 110 -7.28 14.76 14.89
CA GLN A 110 -6.00 15.37 15.19
C GLN A 110 -5.26 14.50 16.19
N PHE A 111 -3.98 14.24 15.96
CA PHE A 111 -3.17 13.56 16.94
C PHE A 111 -1.75 14.13 16.99
N GLU A 112 -1.13 13.93 18.13
CA GLU A 112 0.26 14.24 18.40
C GLU A 112 0.91 13.04 19.09
N GLY A 113 2.17 12.78 18.77
CA GLY A 113 2.98 11.79 19.46
C GLY A 113 4.47 12.01 19.24
N ALA A 114 5.26 11.16 19.87
CA ALA A 114 6.70 11.20 19.81
C ALA A 114 7.28 9.84 19.39
N PHE A 115 8.41 9.85 18.69
CA PHE A 115 9.22 8.65 18.49
C PHE A 115 10.58 8.84 19.16
N SER A 116 11.09 7.76 19.73
CA SER A 116 12.42 7.75 20.37
C SER A 116 13.54 7.35 19.40
N SER A 117 13.20 6.79 18.24
CA SER A 117 14.16 6.30 17.26
C SER A 117 13.71 6.62 15.83
N ALA A 118 14.60 7.21 15.04
CA ALA A 118 14.39 7.50 13.63
C ALA A 118 14.25 6.19 12.84
N GLU A 119 14.96 5.13 13.26
CA GLU A 119 14.85 3.80 12.66
C GLU A 119 13.44 3.25 12.81
N GLN A 120 12.90 3.23 14.03
CA GLN A 120 11.56 2.75 14.32
C GLN A 120 10.50 3.55 13.56
N PHE A 121 10.66 4.88 13.50
CA PHE A 121 9.70 5.76 12.83
C PHE A 121 9.76 5.62 11.30
N PHE A 122 10.91 5.86 10.66
CA PHE A 122 11.02 5.89 9.19
C PHE A 122 10.94 4.50 8.55
N LEU A 123 11.18 3.41 9.30
CA LEU A 123 10.96 2.05 8.79
C LEU A 123 9.55 1.51 9.09
N SER A 124 8.74 2.23 9.86
CA SER A 124 7.35 1.84 10.12
C SER A 124 6.51 1.81 8.83
N GLU A 125 5.48 0.96 8.80
CA GLU A 125 4.45 0.98 7.75
C GLU A 125 3.72 2.31 7.74
N PHE A 126 3.39 2.84 8.91
CA PHE A 126 2.78 4.16 9.04
C PHE A 126 3.55 5.26 8.29
N CYS A 127 4.86 5.39 8.51
CA CYS A 127 5.66 6.44 7.88
C CYS A 127 5.82 6.21 6.37
N ARG A 128 6.03 4.96 5.94
CA ARG A 128 6.30 4.64 4.52
C ARG A 128 5.05 4.60 3.66
N ASP A 129 3.95 4.06 4.17
CA ASP A 129 2.75 3.79 3.39
C ASP A 129 1.70 4.91 3.56
N THR A 130 1.56 5.46 4.78
CA THR A 130 0.59 6.54 5.08
C THR A 130 1.21 7.92 4.87
N LEU A 131 2.35 8.20 5.49
CA LEU A 131 3.00 9.51 5.33
C LEU A 131 3.80 9.63 4.03
N LYS A 132 4.19 8.49 3.44
CA LYS A 132 5.03 8.39 2.25
C LYS A 132 6.37 9.10 2.40
N LEU A 133 6.98 8.96 3.58
CA LEU A 133 8.26 9.54 3.92
C LEU A 133 9.35 8.49 4.07
N ARG A 134 10.57 8.84 3.68
CA ARG A 134 11.77 8.01 3.86
C ARG A 134 12.98 8.89 4.15
N ILE A 135 13.90 8.40 4.97
CA ILE A 135 15.23 9.00 5.16
C ILE A 135 16.31 8.08 4.57
N ALA A 136 17.30 8.66 3.90
CA ALA A 136 18.43 7.92 3.36
C ALA A 136 19.71 8.77 3.27
N PRO A 137 20.90 8.15 3.15
CA PRO A 137 22.14 8.87 2.82
C PRO A 137 22.03 9.59 1.47
N ALA A 138 22.70 10.74 1.34
CA ALA A 138 22.60 11.59 0.14
C ALA A 138 23.95 12.17 -0.34
N GLY A 139 25.06 11.53 0.04
CA GLY A 139 26.40 12.07 -0.15
C GLY A 139 27.27 11.87 1.08
N GLU A 140 28.57 12.11 0.91
CA GLU A 140 29.50 12.20 2.03
C GLU A 140 29.03 13.28 3.01
N GLY A 141 28.79 12.87 4.26
CA GLY A 141 28.29 13.76 5.32
C GLY A 141 26.87 14.28 5.11
N LYS A 142 26.03 13.67 4.26
CA LYS A 142 24.68 14.18 3.94
C LYS A 142 23.59 13.13 4.08
N ALA A 143 22.41 13.60 4.45
CA ALA A 143 21.18 12.82 4.51
C ALA A 143 20.09 13.50 3.69
N ALA A 144 19.10 12.72 3.24
CA ALA A 144 17.93 13.22 2.54
C ALA A 144 16.65 12.66 3.16
N ILE A 145 15.64 13.53 3.30
CA ILE A 145 14.24 13.12 3.42
C ILE A 145 13.63 13.11 2.04
N TYR A 146 12.99 12.02 1.67
CA TYR A 146 12.17 11.87 0.48
C TYR A 146 10.70 11.83 0.88
N CYS A 147 9.86 12.47 0.07
CA CYS A 147 8.42 12.50 0.23
C CYS A 147 7.76 12.11 -1.09
N ASP A 148 7.11 10.96 -1.14
CA ASP A 148 6.41 10.53 -2.33
C ASP A 148 4.98 11.08 -2.34
N MET A 149 4.74 12.05 -3.22
CA MET A 149 3.42 12.60 -3.50
C MET A 149 2.92 12.21 -4.89
N GLU A 150 3.58 11.26 -5.56
CA GLU A 150 3.16 10.80 -6.87
C GLU A 150 1.76 10.18 -6.79
N GLN A 151 0.87 10.65 -7.65
CA GLN A 151 -0.44 10.03 -7.86
C GLN A 151 -0.31 9.08 -9.06
N SER A 152 0.01 7.82 -8.77
CA SER A 152 -0.03 6.63 -9.64
C SER A 152 0.12 6.87 -11.17
N GLY A 153 1.32 6.58 -11.70
CA GLY A 153 1.64 5.95 -13.00
C GLY A 153 0.97 6.41 -14.31
N ASP A 154 1.76 6.39 -15.39
CA ASP A 154 1.31 6.59 -16.78
C ASP A 154 0.05 5.75 -17.10
N GLY A 155 -1.13 6.39 -17.11
CA GLY A 155 -2.43 5.76 -17.35
C GLY A 155 -3.58 6.20 -16.43
N GLY A 156 -3.31 6.99 -15.38
CA GLY A 156 -4.33 7.61 -14.53
C GLY A 156 -4.99 8.87 -15.13
N PRO A 157 -6.06 9.41 -14.52
CA PRO A 157 -6.62 10.71 -14.90
C PRO A 157 -5.54 11.78 -14.76
N SER A 158 -5.52 12.71 -15.71
CA SER A 158 -4.62 13.86 -15.65
C SER A 158 -4.88 14.68 -14.38
N LEU A 159 -3.90 15.43 -13.90
CA LEU A 159 -4.06 16.29 -12.73
C LEU A 159 -5.27 17.25 -12.85
N THR A 160 -5.58 17.70 -14.08
CA THR A 160 -6.78 18.50 -14.37
C THR A 160 -8.08 17.72 -14.17
N GLN A 161 -8.10 16.44 -14.54
CA GLN A 161 -9.23 15.55 -14.26
C GLN A 161 -9.35 15.27 -12.76
N LEU A 162 -8.23 15.04 -12.06
CA LEU A 162 -8.19 14.93 -10.60
C LEU A 162 -8.73 16.18 -9.91
N TYR A 163 -8.36 17.38 -10.37
CA TYR A 163 -8.90 18.63 -9.81
C TYR A 163 -10.42 18.75 -9.98
N GLY A 164 -10.96 18.34 -11.13
CA GLY A 164 -12.40 18.32 -11.37
C GLY A 164 -13.14 17.29 -10.50
N MET A 165 -12.46 16.23 -10.09
CA MET A 165 -13.05 15.10 -9.36
C MET A 165 -12.70 15.04 -7.87
N ALA A 166 -11.67 15.76 -7.40
CA ALA A 166 -11.16 15.76 -6.03
C ALA A 166 -10.99 17.19 -5.52
N LYS A 167 -11.92 18.07 -5.90
CA LYS A 167 -11.94 19.47 -5.47
C LYS A 167 -12.02 19.52 -3.95
N GLY A 168 -11.02 20.13 -3.31
CA GLY A 168 -10.89 20.14 -1.85
C GLY A 168 -9.90 19.12 -1.29
N LEU A 169 -9.14 18.39 -2.14
CA LEU A 169 -7.99 17.60 -1.70
C LEU A 169 -6.84 18.51 -1.30
N TYR A 170 -6.31 18.32 -0.10
CA TYR A 170 -5.12 19.00 0.37
C TYR A 170 -4.24 18.07 1.21
N ILE A 171 -3.08 17.68 0.68
CA ILE A 171 -2.11 16.87 1.41
C ILE A 171 -0.86 17.71 1.61
N ARG A 172 -0.40 17.84 2.85
CA ARG A 172 0.84 18.54 3.19
C ARG A 172 1.70 17.70 4.11
N ARG A 173 3.00 17.68 3.83
CA ARG A 173 4.04 17.11 4.70
C ARG A 173 5.02 18.19 5.01
N THR A 174 5.25 18.43 6.29
CA THR A 174 6.19 19.42 6.80
C THR A 174 7.19 18.69 7.67
N VAL A 175 8.48 18.95 7.47
CA VAL A 175 9.57 18.33 8.22
C VAL A 175 10.50 19.42 8.74
N HIS A 176 10.66 19.47 10.07
CA HIS A 176 11.69 20.26 10.74
C HIS A 176 12.94 19.42 10.88
N LEU A 177 14.04 19.92 10.34
CA LEU A 177 15.28 19.18 10.23
C LEU A 177 16.27 19.62 11.34
N PRO A 178 17.09 18.69 11.87
CA PRO A 178 17.99 18.98 12.98
C PRO A 178 19.20 19.84 12.61
N THR A 179 19.46 20.01 11.32
CA THR A 179 20.65 20.68 10.75
C THR A 179 20.31 21.32 9.42
N ASP A 180 21.10 22.30 9.00
CA ASP A 180 20.87 23.08 7.79
C ASP A 180 20.55 22.25 6.55
N VAL A 181 19.48 22.66 5.87
CA VAL A 181 19.10 22.18 4.55
C VAL A 181 20.02 22.79 3.50
N GLU A 182 20.61 21.94 2.66
CA GLU A 182 21.45 22.39 1.55
C GLU A 182 20.64 22.61 0.27
N LYS A 183 19.71 21.69 0.00
CA LYS A 183 18.86 21.74 -1.20
C LYS A 183 17.53 21.05 -0.96
N THR A 184 16.48 21.57 -1.59
CA THR A 184 15.14 21.00 -1.57
C THR A 184 14.36 21.45 -2.80
N ASN A 185 13.39 20.65 -3.22
CA ASN A 185 12.38 21.04 -4.22
C ASN A 185 11.02 21.42 -3.59
N GLY A 186 10.94 21.44 -2.26
CA GLY A 186 9.78 21.90 -1.49
C GLY A 186 9.87 23.38 -1.09
N TYR A 187 8.83 23.87 -0.41
CA TYR A 187 8.87 25.17 0.24
C TYR A 187 9.82 25.10 1.45
N TRP A 188 10.79 26.01 1.52
CA TRP A 188 11.81 26.04 2.56
C TRP A 188 11.70 27.31 3.42
N ASP A 189 11.38 27.12 4.71
CA ASP A 189 11.51 28.16 5.72
C ASP A 189 12.90 28.05 6.37
N LYS A 190 13.82 28.92 5.92
CA LYS A 190 15.20 28.96 6.41
C LYS A 190 15.31 29.29 7.90
N ALA A 191 14.40 30.14 8.42
CA ALA A 191 14.48 30.60 9.80
C ALA A 191 14.17 29.49 10.80
N LYS A 192 13.32 28.54 10.39
CA LYS A 192 12.90 27.38 11.21
C LYS A 192 13.57 26.07 10.79
N ASN A 193 14.40 26.13 9.74
CA ASN A 193 14.97 24.96 9.10
C ASN A 193 13.92 23.89 8.75
N THR A 194 12.83 24.35 8.15
CA THR A 194 11.64 23.55 7.86
C THR A 194 11.45 23.42 6.36
N VAL A 195 11.17 22.20 5.88
CA VAL A 195 10.76 21.97 4.49
C VAL A 195 9.35 21.44 4.44
N SER A 196 8.57 21.87 3.44
CA SER A 196 7.24 21.32 3.20
C SER A 196 6.92 21.06 1.73
N TRP A 197 6.22 19.96 1.48
CA TRP A 197 5.63 19.61 0.17
C TRP A 197 4.12 19.54 0.30
N ALA A 198 3.42 19.95 -0.76
CA ALA A 198 1.96 19.94 -0.76
C ALA A 198 1.39 19.58 -2.12
N THR A 199 0.32 18.78 -2.08
CA THR A 199 -0.67 18.64 -3.14
C THR A 199 -1.90 19.42 -2.72
N ASP A 200 -2.20 20.53 -3.40
CA ASP A 200 -3.32 21.41 -3.10
C ASP A 200 -4.25 21.52 -4.31
N LEU A 201 -5.44 20.93 -4.20
CA LEU A 201 -6.50 20.98 -5.21
C LEU A 201 -7.74 21.70 -4.68
N ARG A 202 -7.59 22.56 -3.65
CA ARG A 202 -8.72 23.33 -3.09
C ARG A 202 -9.13 24.48 -4.00
N ASP A 203 -8.16 25.11 -4.66
CA ASP A 203 -8.37 26.24 -5.57
C ASP A 203 -7.43 26.21 -6.78
N LYS A 204 -7.61 27.18 -7.69
CA LYS A 204 -6.83 27.30 -8.93
C LYS A 204 -5.35 27.60 -8.68
N ALA A 205 -5.02 28.32 -7.61
CA ALA A 205 -3.64 28.67 -7.28
C ALA A 205 -2.91 27.46 -6.69
N GLY A 206 -3.57 26.69 -5.81
CA GLY A 206 -3.11 25.39 -5.34
C GLY A 206 -2.86 24.43 -6.49
N LEU A 207 -3.82 24.31 -7.42
CA LEU A 207 -3.68 23.44 -8.60
C LEU A 207 -2.44 23.80 -9.41
N ALA A 208 -2.19 25.08 -9.66
CA ALA A 208 -1.04 25.53 -10.43
C ALA A 208 0.29 25.13 -9.76
N LYS A 209 0.38 25.26 -8.42
CA LYS A 209 1.56 24.82 -7.65
C LYS A 209 1.75 23.31 -7.70
N THR A 210 0.68 22.56 -7.49
CA THR A 210 0.68 21.10 -7.58
C THR A 210 1.12 20.63 -8.96
N LYS A 211 0.63 21.29 -10.03
CA LYS A 211 1.00 20.98 -11.41
C LYS A 211 2.48 21.18 -11.66
N LEU A 212 3.05 22.30 -11.21
CA LEU A 212 4.49 22.55 -11.32
C LEU A 212 5.32 21.49 -10.60
N PHE A 213 4.85 21.00 -9.45
CA PHE A 213 5.55 19.98 -8.68
C PHE A 213 5.48 18.60 -9.34
N ILE A 214 4.29 18.15 -9.75
CA ILE A 214 4.05 16.83 -10.34
C ILE A 214 4.56 16.73 -11.79
N GLU A 215 4.51 17.80 -12.58
CA GLU A 215 5.02 17.81 -13.96
C GLU A 215 6.51 18.18 -14.04
N SER A 216 7.16 18.43 -12.90
CA SER A 216 8.60 18.68 -12.85
C SER A 216 9.41 17.42 -13.22
N ARG A 217 10.73 17.59 -13.36
CA ARG A 217 11.66 16.46 -13.53
C ARG A 217 11.54 15.42 -12.41
N ASP A 218 11.15 15.84 -11.22
CA ASP A 218 11.03 14.98 -10.04
C ASP A 218 9.65 14.30 -9.94
N LYS A 219 8.73 14.58 -10.87
CA LYS A 219 7.44 13.92 -11.04
C LYS A 219 6.49 13.90 -9.83
N GLY A 220 6.70 14.77 -8.85
CA GLY A 220 5.95 14.78 -7.58
C GLY A 220 6.69 14.09 -6.43
N SER A 221 7.91 13.59 -6.65
CA SER A 221 8.81 13.16 -5.60
C SER A 221 9.49 14.37 -4.93
N GLY A 222 9.12 14.65 -3.69
CA GLY A 222 9.75 15.66 -2.84
C GLY A 222 11.08 15.17 -2.26
N PHE A 223 12.06 16.06 -2.12
CA PHE A 223 13.29 15.76 -1.38
C PHE A 223 13.84 16.99 -0.63
N ALA A 224 14.48 16.75 0.51
CA ALA A 224 15.28 17.74 1.25
C ALA A 224 16.59 17.10 1.67
N VAL A 225 17.71 17.64 1.19
CA VAL A 225 19.07 17.21 1.58
C VAL A 225 19.61 18.13 2.65
N PHE A 226 20.16 17.56 3.70
CA PHE A 226 20.68 18.26 4.87
C PHE A 226 21.98 17.62 5.36
N ASN A 227 22.72 18.37 6.17
CA ASN A 227 24.00 17.93 6.71
C ASN A 227 23.83 16.79 7.73
N ALA A 228 24.38 15.61 7.46
CA ALA A 228 24.31 14.45 8.36
C ALA A 228 25.34 14.49 9.49
N SER A 229 26.33 15.39 9.49
CA SER A 229 27.36 15.45 10.54
C SER A 229 26.80 15.75 11.93
N GLY A 230 25.60 16.34 12.00
CA GLY A 230 24.89 16.59 13.25
C GLY A 230 24.06 15.41 13.75
N LEU A 231 23.94 14.31 12.99
CA LEU A 231 23.16 13.14 13.38
C LEU A 231 23.97 12.24 14.32
N LYS A 232 23.34 11.79 15.40
CA LYS A 232 23.89 10.82 16.36
C LYS A 232 23.37 9.39 16.12
N PHE A 233 22.54 9.20 15.10
CA PHE A 233 22.08 7.90 14.62
C PHE A 233 22.71 7.60 13.25
N SER A 234 22.77 6.31 12.90
CA SER A 234 23.44 5.84 11.69
C SER A 234 22.48 5.74 10.50
N LEU A 235 22.98 6.03 9.30
CA LEU A 235 22.32 5.75 8.03
C LEU A 235 23.22 4.80 7.19
N PRO A 236 22.67 3.88 6.37
CA PRO A 236 21.24 3.61 6.19
C PRO A 236 20.61 3.06 7.47
N LEU A 237 19.30 3.29 7.63
CA LEU A 237 18.54 2.68 8.72
C LEU A 237 18.45 1.19 8.46
N LYS A 238 18.88 0.37 9.42
CA LYS A 238 18.89 -1.09 9.28
C LYS A 238 17.52 -1.65 9.66
N VAL A 239 17.10 -2.72 8.99
CA VAL A 239 15.95 -3.51 9.46
C VAL A 239 16.40 -4.35 10.65
N THR A 240 16.35 -3.78 11.83
CA THR A 240 16.43 -4.59 13.04
C THR A 240 15.05 -5.20 13.25
N ALA A 241 14.96 -6.53 13.45
CA ALA A 241 13.72 -7.13 13.92
C ALA A 241 13.32 -6.38 15.20
N LEU A 242 12.20 -5.66 15.15
CA LEU A 242 11.76 -4.73 16.20
C LEU A 242 11.98 -5.36 17.58
N PRO A 243 12.72 -4.72 18.49
CA PRO A 243 12.82 -5.22 19.86
C PRO A 243 11.48 -4.99 20.54
N GLU A 244 10.75 -6.08 20.81
CA GLU A 244 9.59 -6.07 21.70
C GLU A 244 10.00 -5.48 23.06
N LYS A 245 9.44 -4.32 23.41
CA LYS A 245 9.49 -3.84 24.79
C LYS A 245 8.73 -4.82 25.68
N ALA A 246 9.50 -5.59 26.45
CA ALA A 246 9.22 -6.21 27.74
C ALA A 246 7.74 -6.27 28.20
N ILE A 247 7.12 -7.43 27.97
CA ILE A 247 6.31 -8.10 28.99
C ILE A 247 6.88 -9.51 29.08
N GLU A 248 7.44 -9.85 30.25
CA GLU A 248 7.92 -11.19 30.57
C GLU A 248 6.77 -12.20 30.42
N GLU A 249 6.89 -13.12 29.47
CA GLU A 249 6.87 -14.56 29.72
C GLU A 249 7.38 -15.31 28.48
N LYS A 250 8.31 -16.23 28.71
CA LYS A 250 9.07 -17.02 27.72
C LYS A 250 8.24 -17.47 26.50
N LYS A 251 8.42 -16.79 25.37
CA LYS A 251 8.52 -17.43 24.04
C LYS A 251 9.72 -16.83 23.30
N VAL A 252 10.76 -17.65 23.20
CA VAL A 252 11.93 -17.44 22.37
C VAL A 252 11.52 -16.93 20.97
N GLN A 253 12.18 -15.87 20.51
CA GLN A 253 12.21 -15.43 19.10
C GLN A 253 12.26 -16.64 18.15
N LYS A 254 11.11 -17.01 17.56
CA LYS A 254 10.96 -18.16 16.66
C LYS A 254 10.63 -17.74 15.23
N ASP A 255 10.44 -16.45 14.97
CA ASP A 255 9.56 -16.02 13.89
C ASP A 255 10.20 -15.98 12.48
N SER A 256 11.51 -16.14 12.32
CA SER A 256 12.15 -16.35 11.00
C SER A 256 12.86 -17.70 10.86
N ALA A 257 12.74 -18.59 11.86
CA ALA A 257 13.44 -19.86 11.86
C ALA A 257 13.08 -20.65 10.58
N GLY A 258 14.09 -20.90 9.73
CA GLY A 258 13.92 -21.66 8.50
C GLY A 258 13.50 -20.89 7.26
N LEU A 259 13.50 -19.55 7.27
CA LEU A 259 13.32 -18.71 6.09
C LEU A 259 14.57 -17.86 5.84
N ALA A 260 14.97 -17.71 4.57
CA ALA A 260 16.09 -16.86 4.18
C ALA A 260 15.79 -16.11 2.88
N ALA A 261 16.16 -14.84 2.81
CA ALA A 261 16.08 -14.04 1.60
C ALA A 261 17.46 -13.46 1.25
N GLU A 262 17.87 -13.60 0.00
CA GLU A 262 19.19 -13.18 -0.46
C GLU A 262 19.12 -12.46 -1.81
N VAL A 263 20.07 -11.56 -2.05
CA VAL A 263 20.25 -10.94 -3.37
C VAL A 263 20.95 -11.95 -4.29
N ALA A 264 20.18 -12.59 -5.16
CA ALA A 264 20.64 -13.62 -6.08
C ALA A 264 21.44 -13.03 -7.26
N TRP A 265 20.97 -11.92 -7.84
CA TRP A 265 21.64 -11.26 -8.95
C TRP A 265 21.23 -9.79 -9.07
N ILE A 266 22.05 -9.01 -9.76
CA ILE A 266 21.77 -7.61 -10.11
C ILE A 266 22.14 -7.39 -11.57
N SER A 267 21.29 -6.70 -12.31
CA SER A 267 21.50 -6.36 -13.72
C SER A 267 21.21 -4.87 -13.95
N VAL A 268 22.18 -4.12 -14.44
CA VAL A 268 22.00 -2.72 -14.84
C VAL A 268 21.70 -2.63 -16.33
N GLN A 269 20.51 -2.15 -16.66
CA GLN A 269 20.07 -1.92 -18.03
C GLN A 269 20.22 -0.44 -18.36
N ARG A 270 21.15 -0.10 -19.25
CA ARG A 270 21.35 1.27 -19.72
C ARG A 270 20.67 1.47 -21.07
N ALA A 271 19.86 2.52 -21.16
CA ALA A 271 19.26 2.98 -22.41
C ALA A 271 20.36 3.22 -23.46
N LYS A 272 20.26 2.57 -24.62
CA LYS A 272 21.01 3.00 -25.82
C LYS A 272 20.12 3.94 -26.61
N LYS A 273 20.64 5.12 -26.98
CA LYS A 273 19.99 5.95 -28.00
C LYS A 273 19.98 5.17 -29.30
N ILE A 274 18.80 4.95 -29.86
CA ILE A 274 18.62 4.48 -31.24
C ILE A 274 18.18 5.70 -32.02
N ASP A 275 18.94 6.07 -33.06
CA ASP A 275 18.60 7.21 -33.90
C ASP A 275 17.20 7.06 -34.49
N GLY A 276 16.37 8.09 -34.31
CA GLY A 276 15.15 8.30 -35.09
C GLY A 276 13.83 7.73 -34.56
N THR A 277 13.77 7.09 -33.38
CA THR A 277 12.49 6.75 -32.75
C THR A 277 12.46 7.09 -31.26
N ASP A 278 11.49 7.95 -30.89
CA ASP A 278 11.29 8.55 -29.56
C ASP A 278 10.80 7.59 -28.47
N ILE A 279 11.07 6.29 -28.59
CA ILE A 279 10.79 5.33 -27.51
C ILE A 279 12.10 5.06 -26.77
N ALA A 280 12.57 6.05 -26.01
CA ALA A 280 13.69 5.86 -25.11
C ALA A 280 13.32 4.79 -24.07
N LYS A 281 13.83 3.55 -24.23
CA LYS A 281 13.84 2.57 -23.12
C LYS A 281 14.58 3.24 -21.97
N GLN A 282 13.90 3.55 -20.87
CA GLN A 282 14.55 4.16 -19.70
C GLN A 282 15.62 3.23 -19.15
N SER A 283 16.72 3.78 -18.62
CA SER A 283 17.72 3.01 -17.89
C SER A 283 17.17 2.60 -16.52
N TYR A 284 17.41 1.36 -16.10
CA TYR A 284 16.99 0.85 -14.80
C TYR A 284 17.99 -0.16 -14.22
N THR A 285 17.91 -0.39 -12.92
CA THR A 285 18.57 -1.50 -12.23
C THR A 285 17.53 -2.56 -11.95
N GLU A 286 17.80 -3.81 -12.28
CA GLU A 286 16.96 -4.95 -11.92
C GLU A 286 17.67 -5.80 -10.87
N ILE A 287 16.95 -6.14 -9.80
CA ILE A 287 17.50 -6.88 -8.65
C ILE A 287 16.69 -8.16 -8.48
N GLY A 288 17.38 -9.30 -8.53
CA GLY A 288 16.84 -10.61 -8.24
C GLY A 288 16.96 -10.93 -6.75
N ILE A 289 15.83 -11.05 -6.05
CA ILE A 289 15.79 -11.51 -4.66
C ILE A 289 15.31 -12.96 -4.62
N GLU A 290 16.07 -13.86 -4.00
CA GLU A 290 15.71 -15.25 -3.80
C GLU A 290 15.24 -15.47 -2.36
N LEU A 291 14.00 -15.90 -2.20
CA LEU A 291 13.46 -16.42 -0.94
C LEU A 291 13.56 -17.95 -0.94
N SER A 292 14.19 -18.50 0.09
CA SER A 292 14.33 -19.93 0.31
C SER A 292 13.79 -20.32 1.69
N TRP A 293 13.49 -21.60 1.87
CA TRP A 293 12.96 -22.12 3.13
C TRP A 293 13.45 -23.54 3.43
N ASN A 294 13.62 -23.83 4.71
CA ASN A 294 13.93 -25.14 5.23
C ASN A 294 12.72 -26.08 5.10
N VAL A 295 13.00 -27.38 5.17
CA VAL A 295 11.94 -28.40 5.22
C VAL A 295 11.00 -28.10 6.39
N GLY A 296 9.69 -28.15 6.13
CA GLY A 296 8.65 -27.86 7.12
C GLY A 296 8.34 -26.38 7.35
N HIS A 297 9.11 -25.45 6.76
CA HIS A 297 8.95 -24.00 6.98
C HIS A 297 8.47 -23.26 5.71
N ARG A 298 7.83 -23.98 4.79
CA ARG A 298 7.39 -23.41 3.51
C ARG A 298 6.32 -22.33 3.76
N PRO A 299 6.51 -21.08 3.27
CA PRO A 299 5.47 -20.08 3.39
C PRO A 299 4.28 -20.41 2.49
N ILE A 300 3.10 -19.94 2.91
CA ILE A 300 1.84 -20.14 2.21
C ILE A 300 1.73 -19.15 1.05
N ARG A 301 2.07 -17.88 1.31
CA ARG A 301 1.97 -16.75 0.39
C ARG A 301 3.07 -15.73 0.67
N HIS A 302 3.26 -14.81 -0.26
CA HIS A 302 4.19 -13.70 -0.11
C HIS A 302 3.61 -12.40 -0.68
N ASN A 303 4.09 -11.27 -0.18
CA ASN A 303 3.91 -9.96 -0.80
C ASN A 303 5.08 -9.65 -1.77
N LYS A 304 5.03 -8.53 -2.49
CA LYS A 304 6.17 -8.07 -3.30
C LYS A 304 7.28 -7.59 -2.35
N PRO A 305 8.57 -7.86 -2.65
CA PRO A 305 9.67 -7.37 -1.82
C PRO A 305 9.68 -5.85 -1.75
N VAL A 306 10.17 -5.32 -0.62
CA VAL A 306 10.31 -3.90 -0.37
C VAL A 306 11.80 -3.58 -0.25
N LEU A 307 12.27 -2.63 -1.07
CA LEU A 307 13.63 -2.10 -0.99
C LEU A 307 13.60 -0.81 -0.16
N GLN A 308 14.47 -0.71 0.83
CA GLN A 308 14.55 0.45 1.73
C GLN A 308 15.78 1.31 1.44
N SER A 309 16.89 0.69 1.05
CA SER A 309 18.11 1.38 0.69
C SER A 309 18.79 0.73 -0.50
N LEU A 310 19.32 1.58 -1.38
CA LEU A 310 20.23 1.23 -2.46
C LEU A 310 20.91 2.50 -2.95
N LEU A 311 22.24 2.53 -2.87
CA LEU A 311 23.05 3.66 -3.31
C LEU A 311 24.00 3.25 -4.43
N ASP A 312 24.40 4.19 -5.29
CA ASP A 312 25.65 4.04 -6.04
C ASP A 312 26.87 4.53 -5.22
N ASP A 313 28.08 4.29 -5.72
CA ASP A 313 29.34 4.74 -5.09
C ASP A 313 29.55 6.26 -5.12
N LEU A 314 28.69 6.99 -5.82
CA LEU A 314 28.57 8.45 -5.76
C LEU A 314 27.48 8.89 -4.76
N ASN A 315 26.93 7.96 -3.98
CA ASN A 315 25.88 8.14 -2.98
C ASN A 315 24.55 8.67 -3.55
N ASN A 316 24.25 8.39 -4.81
CA ASN A 316 22.92 8.66 -5.35
C ASN A 316 21.98 7.55 -4.92
N ASP A 317 20.82 7.96 -4.42
CA ASP A 317 19.74 7.07 -4.03
C ASP A 317 19.00 6.54 -5.25
N LEU A 318 18.97 5.22 -5.36
CA LEU A 318 18.40 4.52 -6.51
C LEU A 318 17.01 3.96 -6.24
N VAL A 319 16.55 3.98 -4.99
CA VAL A 319 15.24 3.43 -4.61
C VAL A 319 14.12 4.24 -5.28
N THR A 320 13.22 3.53 -5.95
CA THR A 320 11.96 4.04 -6.47
C THR A 320 10.87 3.80 -5.44
N SER A 321 10.01 4.80 -5.23
CA SER A 321 8.88 4.69 -4.32
C SER A 321 7.68 3.99 -4.95
N GLU A 322 7.86 3.31 -6.09
CA GLU A 322 6.76 2.60 -6.76
C GLU A 322 6.16 1.57 -5.80
N GLU A 323 4.94 1.85 -5.36
CA GLU A 323 4.22 0.99 -4.43
C GLU A 323 4.27 -0.45 -4.91
N PRO A 324 4.56 -1.41 -4.01
CA PRO A 324 4.48 -2.79 -4.37
C PRO A 324 3.05 -3.09 -4.86
N SER A 325 2.94 -3.62 -6.08
CA SER A 325 1.66 -4.12 -6.58
C SER A 325 1.04 -5.03 -5.52
N VAL A 326 -0.23 -4.81 -5.19
CA VAL A 326 -1.03 -5.54 -4.17
C VAL A 326 -1.19 -7.05 -4.49
N PHE A 327 -0.52 -7.53 -5.54
CA PHE A 327 -0.53 -8.93 -5.94
C PHE A 327 0.25 -9.80 -4.96
N GLN A 328 -0.49 -10.48 -4.09
CA GLN A 328 0.02 -11.62 -3.31
C GLN A 328 0.33 -12.78 -4.24
N GLY A 329 1.60 -13.18 -4.30
CA GLY A 329 1.99 -14.38 -5.02
C GLY A 329 1.76 -15.63 -4.18
N LYS A 330 1.20 -16.67 -4.81
CA LYS A 330 1.14 -18.00 -4.21
C LYS A 330 2.48 -18.70 -4.35
N ILE A 331 2.90 -19.41 -3.31
CA ILE A 331 4.02 -20.34 -3.37
C ILE A 331 3.46 -21.72 -3.71
N SER A 332 3.92 -22.33 -4.80
CA SER A 332 3.46 -23.65 -5.24
C SER A 332 4.10 -24.78 -4.40
N GLU A 333 3.42 -25.92 -4.31
CA GLU A 333 3.85 -27.04 -3.44
C GLU A 333 5.21 -27.62 -3.76
N HIS A 334 5.57 -27.59 -5.03
CA HIS A 334 6.82 -28.17 -5.52
C HIS A 334 7.98 -27.19 -5.50
N GLN A 335 7.74 -25.92 -5.15
CA GLN A 335 8.80 -24.92 -5.05
C GLN A 335 9.61 -25.17 -3.77
N LYS A 336 10.94 -25.07 -3.91
CA LYS A 336 11.88 -25.03 -2.77
C LYS A 336 12.39 -23.61 -2.49
N LYS A 337 12.20 -22.72 -3.46
CA LYS A 337 12.59 -21.33 -3.44
C LYS A 337 11.71 -20.51 -4.39
N LYS A 338 11.70 -19.21 -4.20
CA LYS A 338 10.98 -18.23 -5.01
C LYS A 338 11.88 -17.05 -5.34
N GLU A 339 12.03 -16.76 -6.62
CA GLU A 339 12.76 -15.58 -7.08
C GLU A 339 11.78 -14.44 -7.37
N PHE A 340 12.21 -13.23 -7.01
CA PHE A 340 11.53 -11.97 -7.20
C PHE A 340 12.39 -11.01 -8.00
N LYS A 341 11.75 -10.11 -8.75
CA LYS A 341 12.44 -9.05 -9.50
C LYS A 341 11.96 -7.68 -9.04
N LEU A 342 12.89 -6.84 -8.65
CA LEU A 342 12.67 -5.41 -8.37
C LEU A 342 13.29 -4.58 -9.48
N LYS A 343 12.66 -3.46 -9.83
CA LYS A 343 13.18 -2.50 -10.81
C LYS A 343 13.33 -1.16 -10.13
N GLU A 344 14.54 -0.62 -10.20
CA GLU A 344 14.95 0.60 -9.52
C GLU A 344 15.64 1.56 -10.50
N LYS A 345 15.98 2.78 -10.04
CA LYS A 345 16.70 3.74 -10.87
C LYS A 345 18.05 3.15 -11.28
N ALA A 346 18.48 3.47 -12.50
CA ALA A 346 19.83 3.13 -12.92
C ALA A 346 20.85 3.93 -12.11
N PRO A 347 22.00 3.33 -11.75
CA PRO A 347 23.10 4.05 -11.14
C PRO A 347 23.65 5.12 -12.09
N SER A 348 24.41 6.06 -11.52
CA SER A 348 25.09 7.08 -12.31
C SER A 348 25.98 6.48 -13.39
N LYS A 349 26.16 7.22 -14.50
CA LYS A 349 26.96 6.75 -15.64
C LYS A 349 28.37 6.31 -15.24
N ASN A 350 28.96 7.01 -14.27
CA ASN A 350 30.33 6.80 -13.80
C ASN A 350 30.40 5.92 -12.54
N ALA A 351 29.26 5.42 -12.06
CA ALA A 351 29.24 4.58 -10.88
C ALA A 351 29.92 3.24 -11.16
N ARG A 352 30.81 2.82 -10.26
CA ARG A 352 31.52 1.54 -10.33
C ARG A 352 30.98 0.51 -9.36
N LYS A 353 30.20 0.94 -8.37
CA LYS A 353 29.64 0.05 -7.35
C LYS A 353 28.23 0.47 -6.96
N LEU A 354 27.47 -0.50 -6.48
CA LEU A 354 26.28 -0.29 -5.67
C LEU A 354 26.63 -0.59 -4.21
N LYS A 355 26.01 0.14 -3.29
CA LYS A 355 26.25 0.02 -1.86
C LYS A 355 24.93 -0.01 -1.10
N ASN A 356 24.96 -0.59 0.10
CA ASN A 356 23.88 -0.52 1.09
C ASN A 356 22.53 -1.01 0.53
N LEU A 357 22.54 -2.13 -0.20
CA LEU A 357 21.29 -2.75 -0.66
C LEU A 357 20.62 -3.40 0.54
N GLU A 358 19.47 -2.89 0.97
CA GLU A 358 18.74 -3.40 2.13
C GLU A 358 17.22 -3.40 1.87
N GLY A 359 16.56 -4.46 2.31
CA GLY A 359 15.11 -4.60 2.21
C GLY A 359 14.59 -5.86 2.89
N TYR A 360 13.31 -6.18 2.65
CA TYR A 360 12.70 -7.41 3.16
C TYR A 360 11.63 -7.97 2.21
N VAL A 361 11.36 -9.27 2.37
CA VAL A 361 10.21 -9.96 1.78
C VAL A 361 9.24 -10.29 2.90
N GLU A 362 8.00 -9.81 2.78
CA GLU A 362 6.95 -10.19 3.71
C GLU A 362 6.27 -11.48 3.25
N VAL A 363 6.21 -12.47 4.15
CA VAL A 363 5.68 -13.80 3.88
C VAL A 363 4.65 -14.21 4.92
N ILE A 364 3.62 -14.92 4.47
CA ILE A 364 2.59 -15.49 5.33
C ILE A 364 2.98 -16.94 5.61
N THR A 365 3.29 -17.26 6.86
CA THR A 365 3.80 -18.56 7.31
C THR A 365 2.72 -19.47 7.85
N ASP A 366 1.68 -18.89 8.45
CA ASP A 366 0.54 -19.64 8.97
C ASP A 366 -0.78 -18.90 8.71
N VAL A 367 -1.87 -19.67 8.59
CA VAL A 367 -3.23 -19.16 8.47
C VAL A 367 -4.15 -19.99 9.36
N VAL A 368 -4.79 -19.34 10.32
CA VAL A 368 -5.84 -20.00 11.10
C VAL A 368 -7.14 -19.90 10.33
N LYS A 369 -7.77 -21.05 10.12
CA LYS A 369 -9.04 -21.15 9.42
C LYS A 369 -10.11 -21.68 10.34
N GLU A 370 -11.31 -21.14 10.19
CA GLU A 370 -12.50 -21.65 10.86
C GLU A 370 -13.57 -22.01 9.84
N LEU A 371 -14.20 -23.18 10.06
CA LEU A 371 -15.38 -23.59 9.32
C LEU A 371 -16.60 -23.00 10.00
N VAL A 372 -17.32 -22.15 9.29
CA VAL A 372 -18.54 -21.52 9.75
C VAL A 372 -19.72 -22.04 8.93
N VAL A 373 -20.79 -22.40 9.62
CA VAL A 373 -22.06 -22.76 9.01
C VAL A 373 -23.06 -21.65 9.28
N LEU A 374 -23.62 -21.10 8.22
CA LEU A 374 -24.75 -20.18 8.26
C LEU A 374 -26.02 -20.94 7.92
N GLU A 375 -26.98 -20.86 8.83
CA GLU A 375 -28.35 -21.33 8.62
C GLU A 375 -29.27 -20.15 8.32
N ASN A 376 -30.41 -20.44 7.68
CA ASN A 376 -31.43 -19.47 7.28
C ASN A 376 -30.85 -18.29 6.48
N ILE A 377 -29.98 -18.57 5.51
CA ILE A 377 -29.21 -17.52 4.83
C ILE A 377 -30.06 -16.47 4.11
N GLN A 378 -31.32 -16.78 3.76
CA GLN A 378 -32.26 -15.83 3.18
C GLN A 378 -32.64 -14.72 4.15
N GLU A 379 -32.77 -15.04 5.44
CA GLU A 379 -33.09 -14.08 6.49
C GLU A 379 -31.90 -13.14 6.78
N LEU A 380 -30.69 -13.61 6.47
CA LEU A 380 -29.45 -12.86 6.64
C LEU A 380 -29.16 -11.89 5.47
N VAL A 381 -29.92 -11.96 4.36
CA VAL A 381 -29.72 -11.06 3.22
C VAL A 381 -30.03 -9.62 3.61
N GLY A 382 -29.05 -8.73 3.42
CA GLY A 382 -29.15 -7.31 3.75
C GLY A 382 -29.01 -6.99 5.23
N GLN A 383 -28.77 -7.99 6.09
CA GLN A 383 -28.50 -7.77 7.51
C GLN A 383 -27.05 -7.29 7.72
N GLU A 384 -26.87 -6.45 8.73
CA GLU A 384 -25.56 -5.91 9.10
C GLU A 384 -24.68 -6.91 9.87
N SER A 385 -25.30 -7.94 10.46
CA SER A 385 -24.65 -9.00 11.23
C SER A 385 -25.24 -10.36 10.86
N THR A 386 -24.40 -11.39 10.89
CA THR A 386 -24.78 -12.79 10.70
C THR A 386 -25.10 -13.52 12.00
N ARG A 387 -24.96 -12.85 13.15
CA ARG A 387 -25.01 -13.43 14.51
C ARG A 387 -23.95 -14.50 14.75
N ASN A 388 -23.00 -14.66 13.83
CA ASN A 388 -21.85 -15.54 14.00
C ASN A 388 -20.64 -14.69 14.42
N PRO A 389 -20.05 -14.91 15.61
CA PRO A 389 -19.02 -14.03 16.15
C PRO A 389 -17.74 -13.98 15.31
N VAL A 390 -17.46 -15.04 14.53
CA VAL A 390 -16.29 -15.11 13.64
C VAL A 390 -16.51 -14.23 12.42
N LEU A 391 -17.65 -14.40 11.75
CA LEU A 391 -18.02 -13.66 10.56
C LEU A 391 -18.29 -12.19 10.87
N ASP A 392 -18.90 -11.90 12.02
CA ASP A 392 -19.22 -10.53 12.45
C ASP A 392 -17.93 -9.74 12.76
N LYS A 393 -16.91 -10.35 13.36
CA LYS A 393 -15.58 -9.73 13.52
C LYS A 393 -14.92 -9.37 12.17
N LEU A 394 -15.24 -10.13 11.13
CA LEU A 394 -14.74 -9.90 9.77
C LEU A 394 -15.67 -8.97 8.97
N ASN A 395 -16.69 -8.38 9.59
CA ASN A 395 -17.75 -7.61 8.93
C ASN A 395 -18.36 -8.33 7.74
N PHE A 396 -18.53 -9.66 7.83
CA PHE A 396 -19.13 -10.44 6.75
C PHE A 396 -20.62 -10.12 6.62
N ARG A 397 -21.08 -9.89 5.40
CA ARG A 397 -22.49 -9.60 5.08
C ARG A 397 -22.92 -10.34 3.82
N ILE A 398 -24.18 -10.77 3.79
CA ILE A 398 -24.81 -11.27 2.57
C ILE A 398 -25.55 -10.11 1.90
N LYS A 399 -25.00 -9.58 0.80
CA LYS A 399 -25.61 -8.46 0.06
C LYS A 399 -26.81 -8.90 -0.74
N SER A 400 -26.73 -10.06 -1.39
CA SER A 400 -27.84 -10.59 -2.18
C SER A 400 -27.71 -12.08 -2.44
N LEU A 401 -28.84 -12.78 -2.44
CA LEU A 401 -28.97 -14.16 -2.90
C LEU A 401 -30.05 -14.21 -3.99
N LYS A 402 -29.67 -14.36 -5.26
CA LYS A 402 -30.60 -14.32 -6.40
C LYS A 402 -30.23 -15.33 -7.48
N GLY A 403 -31.19 -16.18 -7.85
CA GLY A 403 -30.96 -17.24 -8.84
C GLY A 403 -29.73 -18.06 -8.49
N THR A 404 -28.77 -18.11 -9.40
CA THR A 404 -27.50 -18.85 -9.24
C THR A 404 -26.40 -18.05 -8.55
N THR A 405 -26.67 -16.85 -8.03
CA THR A 405 -25.65 -15.90 -7.58
C THR A 405 -25.78 -15.53 -6.10
N LEU A 406 -24.68 -15.67 -5.37
CA LEU A 406 -24.50 -15.18 -4.00
C LEU A 406 -23.52 -14.02 -4.01
N LYS A 407 -23.95 -12.84 -3.56
CA LYS A 407 -23.07 -11.69 -3.33
C LYS A 407 -22.87 -11.48 -1.84
N ILE A 408 -21.61 -11.35 -1.45
CA ILE A 408 -21.19 -11.13 -0.08
C ILE A 408 -20.23 -9.94 0.00
N GLU A 409 -20.04 -9.46 1.21
CA GLU A 409 -18.99 -8.51 1.58
C GLU A 409 -18.26 -9.06 2.82
N ILE A 410 -16.94 -8.93 2.90
CA ILE A 410 -16.12 -9.32 4.04
C ILE A 410 -14.82 -8.51 4.05
N ASN A 411 -14.39 -8.01 5.22
CA ASN A 411 -13.11 -7.31 5.35
C ASN A 411 -11.96 -8.21 4.89
N GLY A 412 -11.13 -7.73 3.95
CA GLY A 412 -10.04 -8.51 3.35
C GLY A 412 -10.47 -9.37 2.15
N GLY A 413 -11.76 -9.35 1.80
CA GLY A 413 -12.27 -9.89 0.55
C GLY A 413 -12.05 -11.38 0.33
N ASN A 414 -11.76 -11.76 -0.91
CA ASN A 414 -11.57 -13.16 -1.29
C ASN A 414 -10.32 -13.82 -0.68
N LYS A 415 -9.40 -13.04 -0.11
CA LYS A 415 -8.23 -13.58 0.60
C LYS A 415 -8.65 -14.26 1.91
N ARG A 416 -9.81 -13.88 2.46
CA ARG A 416 -10.34 -14.39 3.72
C ARG A 416 -11.25 -15.60 3.56
N ILE A 417 -11.81 -15.88 2.38
CA ILE A 417 -12.68 -17.04 2.17
C ILE A 417 -11.94 -18.06 1.31
N THR A 418 -11.53 -19.17 1.91
CA THR A 418 -10.80 -20.23 1.21
C THR A 418 -11.75 -21.22 0.54
N SER A 419 -12.93 -21.45 1.12
CA SER A 419 -13.99 -22.21 0.49
C SER A 419 -15.37 -21.69 0.87
N LEU A 420 -16.34 -21.87 -0.04
CA LEU A 420 -17.74 -21.50 0.17
C LEU A 420 -18.60 -22.51 -0.57
N TYR A 421 -19.57 -23.10 0.14
CA TYR A 421 -20.49 -24.08 -0.40
C TYR A 421 -21.93 -23.75 0.00
N MET A 422 -22.83 -23.92 -0.95
CA MET A 422 -24.27 -23.95 -0.69
C MET A 422 -24.70 -25.40 -0.52
N THR A 423 -25.50 -25.68 0.50
CA THR A 423 -25.93 -27.04 0.85
C THR A 423 -27.44 -27.19 0.61
N LYS A 424 -27.81 -28.28 -0.09
CA LYS A 424 -29.22 -28.66 -0.33
C LYS A 424 -29.82 -29.32 0.90
N GLU A 425 -31.15 -29.48 0.93
CA GLU A 425 -31.85 -30.16 2.03
C GLU A 425 -31.40 -31.61 2.24
N ASP A 426 -31.02 -32.30 1.15
CA ASP A 426 -30.45 -33.65 1.18
C ASP A 426 -28.99 -33.71 1.67
N GLY A 427 -28.40 -32.56 2.03
CA GLY A 427 -27.01 -32.44 2.47
C GLY A 427 -25.98 -32.37 1.35
N SER A 428 -26.39 -32.47 0.08
CA SER A 428 -25.48 -32.37 -1.06
C SER A 428 -25.02 -30.91 -1.31
N LYS A 429 -23.78 -30.76 -1.81
CA LYS A 429 -23.17 -29.44 -2.09
C LYS A 429 -23.45 -29.00 -3.51
N VAL A 430 -23.90 -27.76 -3.69
CA VAL A 430 -24.07 -27.17 -5.02
C VAL A 430 -22.71 -26.82 -5.61
N LYS A 431 -22.49 -27.26 -6.84
CA LYS A 431 -21.24 -26.99 -7.55
C LYS A 431 -21.13 -25.50 -7.90
N LYS A 432 -19.94 -24.94 -7.62
CA LYS A 432 -19.57 -23.56 -7.93
C LYS A 432 -19.03 -23.47 -9.36
N ARG A 433 -19.59 -22.58 -10.18
CA ARG A 433 -19.12 -22.26 -11.54
C ARG A 433 -17.91 -21.33 -11.55
N GLY A 434 -17.84 -20.45 -10.56
CA GLY A 434 -16.78 -19.45 -10.46
C GLY A 434 -17.15 -18.36 -9.48
N GLY A 435 -16.36 -17.29 -9.51
CA GLY A 435 -16.66 -16.10 -8.75
C GLY A 435 -15.81 -14.94 -9.22
N MET A 436 -16.27 -13.74 -8.93
CA MET A 436 -15.58 -12.50 -9.23
C MET A 436 -15.92 -11.50 -8.14
N GLY A 437 -14.93 -10.70 -7.76
CA GLY A 437 -15.12 -9.64 -6.80
C GLY A 437 -13.89 -8.77 -6.70
N TRP A 438 -14.04 -7.68 -5.96
CA TRP A 438 -13.02 -6.66 -5.81
C TRP A 438 -13.12 -6.04 -4.42
N GLY A 439 -11.97 -5.76 -3.81
CA GLY A 439 -11.92 -5.32 -2.42
C GLY A 439 -12.61 -6.33 -1.50
N ASN A 440 -13.52 -5.84 -0.67
CA ASN A 440 -14.28 -6.62 0.30
C ASN A 440 -15.49 -7.33 -0.32
N GLU A 441 -15.93 -6.95 -1.53
CA GLU A 441 -17.13 -7.49 -2.16
C GLU A 441 -16.81 -8.65 -3.11
N TYR A 442 -17.61 -9.72 -3.02
CA TYR A 442 -17.43 -10.89 -3.88
C TYR A 442 -18.75 -11.52 -4.30
N SER A 443 -18.81 -11.95 -5.56
CA SER A 443 -19.93 -12.66 -6.16
C SER A 443 -19.52 -14.08 -6.49
N TYR A 444 -20.25 -15.06 -5.99
CA TYR A 444 -20.10 -16.48 -6.29
C TYR A 444 -21.25 -16.95 -7.18
N ASN A 445 -20.90 -17.63 -8.27
CA ASN A 445 -21.87 -18.18 -9.21
C ASN A 445 -21.90 -19.70 -9.09
N PHE A 446 -23.11 -20.26 -9.07
CA PHE A 446 -23.38 -21.68 -8.89
C PHE A 446 -24.01 -22.31 -10.13
N ASP A 447 -23.94 -23.63 -10.20
CA ASP A 447 -24.50 -24.39 -11.33
C ASP A 447 -26.04 -24.44 -11.33
N GLU A 448 -26.64 -24.27 -10.16
CA GLU A 448 -28.07 -24.39 -9.91
C GLU A 448 -28.59 -23.14 -9.19
N ASP A 449 -29.92 -22.98 -9.19
CA ASP A 449 -30.58 -21.91 -8.45
C ASP A 449 -30.39 -22.13 -6.94
N ILE A 450 -29.75 -21.17 -6.27
CA ILE A 450 -29.45 -21.21 -4.84
C ILE A 450 -30.39 -20.31 -4.04
N SER A 451 -31.32 -19.60 -4.68
CA SER A 451 -32.23 -18.65 -4.00
C SER A 451 -33.14 -19.32 -2.96
N LYS A 452 -33.37 -20.62 -3.10
CA LYS A 452 -34.21 -21.43 -2.21
C LYS A 452 -33.42 -22.24 -1.17
N LEU A 453 -32.09 -22.12 -1.16
CA LEU A 453 -31.23 -22.90 -0.27
C LEU A 453 -30.94 -22.17 1.03
N ASN A 454 -31.15 -22.85 2.16
CA ASN A 454 -31.11 -22.22 3.48
C ASN A 454 -29.75 -22.29 4.17
N LYS A 455 -28.81 -23.08 3.66
CA LYS A 455 -27.54 -23.38 4.34
C LYS A 455 -26.32 -23.03 3.49
N CYS A 456 -25.37 -22.34 4.11
CA CYS A 456 -24.08 -22.00 3.52
C CYS A 456 -22.94 -22.40 4.46
N GLU A 457 -21.95 -23.11 3.95
CA GLU A 457 -20.72 -23.49 4.65
C GLU A 457 -19.55 -22.66 4.12
N LEU A 458 -18.83 -21.99 5.01
CA LEU A 458 -17.71 -21.11 4.69
C LEU A 458 -16.48 -21.56 5.46
N GLU A 459 -15.35 -21.74 4.78
CA GLU A 459 -14.04 -21.79 5.45
C GLU A 459 -13.42 -20.40 5.35
N VAL A 460 -13.20 -19.76 6.50
CA VAL A 460 -12.70 -18.38 6.60
C VAL A 460 -11.37 -18.29 7.33
N VAL A 461 -10.46 -17.45 6.85
CA VAL A 461 -9.16 -17.14 7.46
C VAL A 461 -9.37 -16.09 8.54
N VAL A 462 -9.32 -16.51 9.80
CA VAL A 462 -9.56 -15.64 10.96
C VAL A 462 -8.32 -14.88 11.40
N SER A 463 -7.13 -15.45 11.18
CA SER A 463 -5.85 -14.80 11.43
C SER A 463 -4.77 -15.30 10.47
N GLU A 464 -3.77 -14.46 10.23
CA GLU A 464 -2.59 -14.78 9.43
C GLU A 464 -1.35 -14.46 10.27
N SER A 465 -0.34 -15.33 10.22
CA SER A 465 0.97 -15.05 10.79
C SER A 465 1.89 -14.57 9.68
N THR A 466 2.41 -13.37 9.84
CA THR A 466 3.22 -12.68 8.84
C THR A 466 4.64 -12.46 9.37
N VAL A 467 5.63 -12.72 8.54
CA VAL A 467 7.06 -12.61 8.86
C VAL A 467 7.74 -11.74 7.81
N LYS A 468 8.57 -10.79 8.26
CA LYS A 468 9.46 -10.01 7.38
C LYS A 468 10.83 -10.68 7.32
N VAL A 469 11.17 -11.25 6.17
CA VAL A 469 12.46 -11.90 5.93
C VAL A 469 13.41 -10.88 5.31
N PRO A 470 14.43 -10.40 6.05
CA PRO A 470 15.34 -9.37 5.56
C PRO A 470 16.27 -9.93 4.49
N PHE A 471 16.69 -9.07 3.56
CA PHE A 471 17.80 -9.31 2.65
C PHE A 471 18.71 -8.09 2.62
N SER A 472 20.01 -8.31 2.50
CA SER A 472 20.96 -7.22 2.39
C SER A 472 22.20 -7.60 1.58
N ARG A 473 22.89 -6.58 1.05
CA ARG A 473 24.20 -6.72 0.43
C ARG A 473 24.96 -5.40 0.54
N GLU A 474 26.12 -5.45 1.20
CA GLU A 474 26.88 -4.24 1.52
C GLU A 474 27.45 -3.55 0.28
N GLU A 475 28.07 -4.32 -0.62
CA GLU A 475 28.72 -3.79 -1.81
C GLU A 475 28.54 -4.75 -3.00
N ILE A 476 28.24 -4.20 -4.18
CA ILE A 476 28.23 -4.91 -5.45
C ILE A 476 29.07 -4.13 -6.47
N LEU A 477 30.07 -4.79 -7.07
CA LEU A 477 30.83 -4.20 -8.18
C LEU A 477 29.95 -4.20 -9.45
N LEU A 478 29.87 -3.04 -10.10
CA LEU A 478 29.22 -2.90 -11.39
C LEU A 478 30.21 -3.27 -12.51
N PRO A 479 29.73 -3.94 -13.58
CA PRO A 479 30.56 -4.30 -14.73
C PRO A 479 31.05 -3.11 -15.55
#